data_AF-A0A9Q8NAK1-F1
#
_entry.id   AF-A0A9Q8NAK1-F1
#
_cell.length_a   1.000
_cell.length_b   1.000
_cell.length_c   1.000
_cell.angle_alpha   90.00
_cell.angle_beta   90.00
_cell.angle_gamma   90.00
#
_symmetry.space_group_name_H-M   'P 1'
#
loop_
_entity.id
_entity.type
_entity.pdbx_description
1 polymer ?
#
loop_
_entity_poly.entity_id
_entity_poly.type
_entity_poly.pdbx_seq_one_letter_code
_entity_poly.pdbx_strand_id
1 'polypeptide(L)'
;MKLRQLFLIILAFGAAAFGMMTVVTAAGKTTDLTAGDYTVGTDIKPGRYIVTPTNGTSGNFTSSTGDINVVLGNPNADMGTDMYVSSYTLDLKKKVNISLSGVTAHFEAVTKRKAIKSGDLHAGVYKVGKDIKPGKYKITAVQGSGNLVSTKKGFINEMMGTDSQDGMYVQSYNTKLRKGQVIMTTLELIKLERR
;
A
#
# COMPACT_ATOMS: atom_id res chain seq x y z
N MET A 1 1.83 23.48 -68.61
CA MET A 1 2.51 24.12 -67.47
C MET A 1 2.22 23.30 -66.22
N LYS A 2 3.26 22.73 -65.61
CA LYS A 2 3.17 21.88 -64.41
C LYS A 2 2.68 22.69 -63.21
N LEU A 3 1.80 22.14 -62.37
CA LEU A 3 2.06 22.06 -60.93
C LEU A 3 1.18 21.02 -60.24
N ARG A 4 1.84 20.14 -59.49
CA ARG A 4 1.28 19.12 -58.59
C ARG A 4 0.87 19.81 -57.28
N GLN A 5 -0.26 19.43 -56.69
CA GLN A 5 -0.42 19.46 -55.24
C GLN A 5 -1.09 18.16 -54.79
N LEU A 6 -0.27 17.32 -54.13
CA LEU A 6 -0.66 16.09 -53.47
C LEU A 6 -0.99 16.47 -52.02
N PHE A 7 -2.26 16.40 -51.62
CA PHE A 7 -2.64 16.55 -50.21
C PHE A 7 -2.36 15.24 -49.47
N LEU A 8 -1.33 15.25 -48.62
CA LEU A 8 -1.04 14.18 -47.69
C LEU A 8 -1.90 14.39 -46.43
N ILE A 9 -2.97 13.61 -46.26
CA ILE A 9 -3.74 13.59 -45.01
C ILE A 9 -2.99 12.66 -44.05
N ILE A 10 -2.22 13.24 -43.13
CA ILE A 10 -1.63 12.51 -42.01
C ILE A 10 -2.74 12.28 -40.98
N LEU A 11 -3.31 11.07 -40.97
CA LEU A 11 -4.20 10.61 -39.90
C LEU A 11 -3.34 10.29 -38.67
N ALA A 12 -3.22 11.25 -37.74
CA ALA A 12 -2.61 11.00 -36.45
C ALA A 12 -3.56 10.14 -35.59
N PHE A 13 -3.34 8.83 -35.56
CA PHE A 13 -3.98 7.95 -34.58
C PHE A 13 -3.44 8.31 -33.19
N GLY A 14 -4.22 9.10 -32.45
CA GLY A 14 -4.02 9.31 -31.02
C GLY A 14 -4.21 7.97 -30.31
N ALA A 15 -3.09 7.35 -29.90
CA ALA A 15 -3.12 6.17 -29.05
C ALA A 15 -3.68 6.57 -27.68
N ALA A 16 -4.99 6.38 -27.49
CA ALA A 16 -5.61 6.43 -26.18
C ALA A 16 -5.00 5.30 -25.33
N ALA A 17 -4.12 5.68 -24.40
CA ALA A 17 -3.52 4.77 -23.44
C ALA A 17 -4.59 4.32 -22.44
N PHE A 18 -5.35 3.28 -22.79
CA PHE A 18 -6.16 2.55 -21.83
C PHE A 18 -5.23 1.87 -20.83
N GLY A 19 -5.15 2.42 -19.62
CA GLY A 19 -4.42 1.78 -18.54
C GLY A 19 -5.02 0.41 -18.27
N MET A 20 -4.31 -0.66 -18.63
CA MET A 20 -4.75 -2.03 -18.35
C MET A 20 -5.03 -2.20 -16.85
N MET A 21 -6.31 -2.36 -16.49
CA MET A 21 -6.69 -2.84 -15.16
C MET A 21 -6.14 -4.26 -15.03
N THR A 22 -5.15 -4.43 -14.16
CA THR A 22 -4.59 -5.76 -13.89
C THR A 22 -5.57 -6.51 -13.00
N VAL A 23 -6.18 -7.58 -13.49
CA VAL A 23 -6.99 -8.50 -12.69
C VAL A 23 -6.05 -9.18 -11.68
N VAL A 24 -6.35 -9.01 -10.39
CA VAL A 24 -5.55 -9.60 -9.31
C VAL A 24 -5.94 -11.08 -9.21
N THR A 25 -4.97 -11.98 -9.43
CA THR A 25 -5.13 -13.42 -9.25
C THR A 25 -5.39 -13.74 -7.77
N ALA A 26 -6.44 -14.53 -7.54
CA ALA A 26 -7.17 -14.82 -6.30
C ALA A 26 -8.06 -13.66 -5.82
N ALA A 27 -9.36 -13.76 -6.13
CA ALA A 27 -10.38 -12.87 -5.56
C ALA A 27 -10.53 -13.23 -4.08
N GLY A 28 -10.03 -12.35 -3.21
CA GLY A 28 -10.32 -12.44 -1.79
C GLY A 28 -11.83 -12.47 -1.56
N LYS A 29 -12.24 -13.00 -0.41
CA LYS A 29 -13.62 -12.89 0.07
C LYS A 29 -13.60 -12.07 1.35
N THR A 30 -14.43 -11.03 1.40
CA THR A 30 -14.62 -10.21 2.59
C THR A 30 -15.05 -11.10 3.76
N THR A 31 -14.43 -10.90 4.92
CA THR A 31 -14.70 -11.66 6.13
C THR A 31 -14.25 -10.88 7.36
N ASP A 32 -14.85 -11.21 8.51
CA ASP A 32 -14.36 -10.77 9.82
C ASP A 32 -13.64 -11.92 10.50
N LEU A 33 -12.54 -11.62 11.19
CA LEU A 33 -11.80 -12.57 12.01
C LEU A 33 -11.66 -12.00 13.43
N THR A 34 -11.88 -12.84 14.43
CA THR A 34 -11.57 -12.53 15.84
C THR A 34 -10.08 -12.69 16.11
N ALA A 35 -9.65 -12.48 17.35
CA ALA A 35 -8.31 -12.84 17.77
C ALA A 35 -8.07 -14.35 17.56
N GLY A 36 -6.88 -14.72 17.09
CA GLY A 36 -6.50 -16.09 16.77
C GLY A 36 -5.42 -16.20 15.71
N ASP A 37 -5.00 -17.43 15.45
CA ASP A 37 -4.04 -17.79 14.41
C ASP A 37 -4.77 -18.41 13.21
N TYR A 38 -4.43 -17.95 12.01
CA TYR A 38 -5.13 -18.32 10.78
C TYR A 38 -4.15 -18.68 9.67
N THR A 39 -4.51 -19.68 8.88
CA THR A 39 -3.78 -20.09 7.68
C THR A 39 -4.50 -19.61 6.43
N VAL A 40 -3.83 -18.78 5.63
CA VAL A 40 -4.37 -18.30 4.35
C VAL A 40 -4.53 -19.46 3.37
N GLY A 41 -5.74 -19.65 2.85
CA GLY A 41 -6.16 -20.77 2.02
C GLY A 41 -6.93 -21.86 2.76
N THR A 42 -6.94 -21.81 4.09
CA THR A 42 -7.77 -22.68 4.95
C THR A 42 -8.85 -21.82 5.61
N ASP A 43 -8.44 -20.82 6.40
CA ASP A 43 -9.35 -20.02 7.22
C ASP A 43 -9.78 -18.72 6.53
N ILE A 44 -8.90 -18.14 5.72
CA ILE A 44 -9.17 -16.94 4.91
C ILE A 44 -8.72 -17.18 3.47
N LYS A 45 -9.49 -16.71 2.48
CA LYS A 45 -9.10 -16.88 1.07
C LYS A 45 -7.84 -16.04 0.76
N PRO A 46 -6.92 -16.54 -0.11
CA PRO A 46 -5.87 -15.70 -0.65
C PRO A 46 -6.47 -14.54 -1.46
N GLY A 47 -5.85 -13.36 -1.39
CA GLY A 47 -6.34 -12.17 -2.09
C GLY A 47 -5.74 -10.88 -1.57
N ARG A 48 -6.15 -9.75 -2.16
CA ARG A 48 -5.82 -8.43 -1.61
C ARG A 48 -6.87 -8.00 -0.61
N TYR A 49 -6.41 -7.48 0.52
CA TYR A 49 -7.26 -7.01 1.59
C TYR A 49 -6.87 -5.62 2.06
N ILE A 50 -7.86 -4.86 2.50
CA ILE A 50 -7.69 -3.75 3.46
C ILE A 50 -8.18 -4.30 4.79
N VAL A 51 -7.30 -4.35 5.78
CA VAL A 51 -7.59 -4.90 7.11
C VAL A 51 -7.81 -3.75 8.07
N THR A 52 -8.94 -3.69 8.76
CA THR A 52 -9.27 -2.64 9.73
C THR A 52 -9.69 -3.26 11.07
N PRO A 53 -9.25 -2.73 12.23
CA PRO A 53 -9.75 -3.18 13.52
C PRO A 53 -11.26 -2.90 13.63
N THR A 54 -11.99 -3.77 14.32
CA THR A 54 -13.43 -3.62 14.57
C THR A 54 -13.71 -3.48 16.07
N ASN A 55 -14.92 -3.00 16.38
CA ASN A 55 -15.46 -2.95 17.74
C ASN A 55 -14.59 -2.18 18.76
N GLY A 56 -13.83 -1.18 18.29
CA GLY A 56 -12.91 -0.41 19.14
C GLY A 56 -11.76 -1.23 19.73
N THR A 57 -11.50 -2.43 19.21
CA THR A 57 -10.37 -3.25 19.64
C THR A 57 -9.07 -2.76 19.03
N SER A 58 -7.98 -2.92 19.77
CA SER A 58 -6.62 -2.67 19.29
C SER A 58 -5.72 -3.84 19.65
N GLY A 59 -4.72 -4.11 18.82
CA GLY A 59 -3.87 -5.28 19.00
C GLY A 59 -2.98 -5.59 17.81
N ASN A 60 -2.16 -6.62 17.98
CA ASN A 60 -1.12 -6.97 17.03
C ASN A 60 -1.70 -7.74 15.84
N PHE A 61 -1.27 -7.35 14.63
CA PHE A 61 -1.45 -8.11 13.41
C PHE A 61 -0.08 -8.48 12.84
N THR A 62 0.22 -9.78 12.80
CA THR A 62 1.54 -10.27 12.37
C THR A 62 1.43 -11.42 11.37
N SER A 63 2.53 -11.70 10.66
CA SER A 63 2.63 -12.85 9.77
C SER A 63 3.90 -13.66 10.03
N SER A 64 3.80 -14.95 9.73
CA SER A 64 4.94 -15.89 9.69
C SER A 64 6.07 -15.50 8.73
N THR A 65 5.82 -14.61 7.77
CA THR A 65 6.86 -14.16 6.82
C THR A 65 7.52 -12.84 7.24
N GLY A 66 7.02 -12.21 8.31
CA GLY A 66 7.52 -10.93 8.83
C GLY A 66 7.12 -9.71 7.99
N ASP A 67 6.35 -9.91 6.90
CA ASP A 67 5.86 -8.81 6.05
C ASP A 67 4.68 -8.05 6.67
N ILE A 68 4.07 -8.60 7.72
CA ILE A 68 3.08 -7.95 8.57
C ILE A 68 3.66 -7.89 9.99
N ASN A 69 3.81 -6.68 10.52
CA ASN A 69 4.19 -6.42 11.90
C ASN A 69 3.69 -5.05 12.29
N VAL A 70 2.39 -4.95 12.62
CA VAL A 70 1.73 -3.69 12.98
C VAL A 70 0.81 -3.87 14.17
N VAL A 71 0.51 -2.76 14.84
CA VAL A 71 -0.54 -2.70 15.84
C VAL A 71 -1.75 -2.02 15.21
N LEU A 72 -2.82 -2.79 14.99
CA LEU A 72 -4.09 -2.25 14.52
C LEU A 72 -4.77 -1.53 15.68
N GLY A 73 -5.31 -0.33 15.45
CA GLY A 73 -5.99 0.43 16.50
C GLY A 73 -6.51 1.78 16.01
N ASN A 74 -6.96 2.63 16.92
CA ASN A 74 -7.40 3.98 16.58
C ASN A 74 -6.28 4.99 16.83
N PRO A 75 -5.62 5.52 15.78
CA PRO A 75 -4.50 6.45 15.93
C PRO A 75 -4.92 7.82 16.52
N ASN A 76 -6.21 8.08 16.73
CA ASN A 76 -6.71 9.33 17.30
C ASN A 76 -7.31 9.19 18.72
N ALA A 77 -7.38 7.98 19.28
CA ALA A 77 -8.05 7.75 20.57
C ALA A 77 -7.20 7.02 21.61
N ASP A 78 -6.20 6.24 21.19
CA ASP A 78 -5.44 5.35 22.07
C ASP A 78 -4.13 5.99 22.55
N MET A 79 -3.76 5.90 23.84
CA MET A 79 -2.46 6.41 24.31
C MET A 79 -1.29 5.69 23.60
N GLY A 80 -0.25 6.45 23.19
CA GLY A 80 0.84 5.91 22.34
C GLY A 80 0.47 5.84 20.85
N THR A 81 -0.40 6.75 20.41
CA THR A 81 -1.06 6.88 19.09
C THR A 81 -0.15 6.65 17.88
N ASP A 82 1.11 7.03 17.97
CA ASP A 82 1.97 7.18 16.80
C ASP A 82 2.35 5.86 16.14
N MET A 83 2.20 4.75 16.87
CA MET A 83 2.49 3.39 16.40
C MET A 83 1.26 2.62 15.91
N TYR A 84 0.04 3.11 16.20
CA TYR A 84 -1.18 2.44 15.74
C TYR A 84 -1.42 2.75 14.27
N VAL A 85 -1.95 1.75 13.57
CA VAL A 85 -2.46 1.92 12.21
C VAL A 85 -3.95 1.57 12.16
N SER A 86 -4.74 2.46 11.57
CA SER A 86 -6.19 2.30 11.41
C SER A 86 -6.55 1.30 10.33
N SER A 87 -5.62 1.04 9.40
CA SER A 87 -5.78 0.01 8.39
C SER A 87 -4.44 -0.54 7.91
N TYR A 88 -4.44 -1.76 7.41
CA TYR A 88 -3.28 -2.36 6.75
C TYR A 88 -3.66 -3.00 5.42
N THR A 89 -3.11 -2.47 4.33
CA THR A 89 -3.41 -2.97 2.97
C THR A 89 -2.35 -3.97 2.49
N LEU A 90 -2.73 -5.18 2.08
CA LEU A 90 -1.76 -6.21 1.67
C LEU A 90 -2.32 -7.29 0.73
N ASP A 91 -1.41 -8.04 0.09
CA ASP A 91 -1.73 -9.26 -0.66
C ASP A 91 -1.45 -10.51 0.21
N LEU A 92 -2.50 -11.17 0.70
CA LEU A 92 -2.39 -12.44 1.44
C LEU A 92 -2.17 -13.61 0.48
N LYS A 93 -1.05 -14.32 0.65
CA LYS A 93 -0.68 -15.49 -0.17
C LYS A 93 -1.07 -16.78 0.53
N LYS A 94 -1.47 -17.78 -0.24
CA LYS A 94 -1.80 -19.13 0.27
C LYS A 94 -0.63 -19.70 1.09
N LYS A 95 -0.94 -20.41 2.18
CA LYS A 95 -0.03 -21.02 3.15
C LYS A 95 0.74 -20.03 4.06
N VAL A 96 0.46 -18.74 4.00
CA VAL A 96 0.95 -17.79 5.01
C VAL A 96 0.12 -17.96 6.27
N ASN A 97 0.77 -18.08 7.42
CA ASN A 97 0.11 -17.97 8.72
C ASN A 97 0.09 -16.50 9.14
N ILE A 98 -1.07 -16.03 9.59
CA ILE A 98 -1.28 -14.71 10.18
C ILE A 98 -1.80 -14.87 11.61
N SER A 99 -1.50 -13.91 12.47
CA SER A 99 -1.95 -13.90 13.86
C SER A 99 -2.60 -12.54 14.19
N LEU A 100 -3.76 -12.59 14.83
CA LEU A 100 -4.45 -11.44 15.42
C LEU A 100 -4.45 -11.62 16.94
N SER A 101 -3.72 -10.76 17.65
CA SER A 101 -3.61 -10.83 19.12
C SER A 101 -4.20 -9.57 19.72
N GLY A 102 -5.27 -9.72 20.52
CA GLY A 102 -5.96 -8.60 21.16
C GLY A 102 -6.94 -7.82 20.27
N VAL A 103 -6.97 -8.12 18.95
CA VAL A 103 -7.79 -7.39 17.97
C VAL A 103 -8.74 -8.32 17.22
N THR A 104 -9.95 -7.84 16.95
CA THR A 104 -10.84 -8.38 15.92
C THR A 104 -10.74 -7.47 14.69
N ALA A 105 -10.68 -8.04 13.50
CA ALA A 105 -10.44 -7.27 12.29
C ALA A 105 -11.38 -7.66 11.14
N HIS A 106 -11.80 -6.64 10.41
CA HIS A 106 -12.52 -6.76 9.15
C HIS A 106 -11.51 -6.82 8.01
N PHE A 107 -11.59 -7.87 7.20
CA PHE A 107 -10.76 -8.09 6.01
C PHE A 107 -11.61 -7.77 4.78
N GLU A 108 -11.53 -6.55 4.27
CA GLU A 108 -12.29 -6.15 3.08
C GLU A 108 -11.55 -6.57 1.80
N ALA A 109 -12.19 -7.37 0.96
CA ALA A 109 -11.57 -7.88 -0.25
C ALA A 109 -11.49 -6.82 -1.38
N VAL A 110 -10.29 -6.52 -1.85
CA VAL A 110 -10.07 -5.56 -2.93
C VAL A 110 -10.14 -6.27 -4.29
N THR A 111 -11.24 -6.06 -5.01
CA THR A 111 -11.48 -6.69 -6.32
C THR A 111 -10.96 -5.87 -7.51
N LYS A 112 -10.74 -4.57 -7.32
CA LYS A 112 -10.22 -3.65 -8.35
C LYS A 112 -9.05 -2.85 -7.81
N ARG A 113 -7.95 -2.81 -8.56
CA ARG A 113 -6.74 -2.05 -8.22
C ARG A 113 -6.48 -1.02 -9.30
N LYS A 114 -6.25 0.23 -8.90
CA LYS A 114 -5.87 1.32 -9.81
C LYS A 114 -4.55 1.93 -9.33
N ALA A 115 -3.56 1.93 -10.22
CA ALA A 115 -2.27 2.53 -9.90
C ALA A 115 -2.40 4.06 -9.74
N ILE A 116 -2.07 4.58 -8.56
CA ILE A 116 -2.09 6.01 -8.27
C ILE A 116 -0.81 6.69 -8.77
N LYS A 117 -0.91 7.97 -9.09
CA LYS A 117 0.25 8.83 -9.38
C LYS A 117 0.52 9.87 -8.29
N SER A 118 -0.40 10.02 -7.35
CA SER A 118 -0.34 10.94 -6.20
C SER A 118 -1.51 10.61 -5.28
N GLY A 119 -1.42 11.01 -4.03
CA GLY A 119 -2.46 10.80 -3.01
C GLY A 119 -1.92 10.12 -1.77
N ASP A 120 -2.82 9.87 -0.82
CA ASP A 120 -2.47 9.30 0.47
C ASP A 120 -2.55 7.77 0.44
N LEU A 121 -1.66 7.12 1.18
CA LEU A 121 -1.66 5.69 1.41
C LEU A 121 -1.54 5.45 2.91
N HIS A 122 -2.44 4.62 3.45
CA HIS A 122 -2.31 4.09 4.79
C HIS A 122 -1.20 3.03 4.85
N ALA A 123 -0.93 2.52 6.06
CA ALA A 123 -0.02 1.39 6.26
C ALA A 123 -0.34 0.22 5.32
N GLY A 124 0.71 -0.47 4.87
CA GLY A 124 0.55 -1.61 3.98
C GLY A 124 1.70 -1.90 3.03
N VAL A 125 1.43 -2.83 2.12
CA VAL A 125 2.33 -3.37 1.10
C VAL A 125 1.80 -3.04 -0.30
N TYR A 126 2.57 -2.25 -1.04
CA TYR A 126 2.22 -1.69 -2.34
C TYR A 126 3.23 -2.07 -3.41
N LYS A 127 2.77 -2.52 -4.57
CA LYS A 127 3.59 -2.89 -5.71
C LYS A 127 3.59 -1.79 -6.76
N VAL A 128 4.78 -1.29 -7.09
CA VAL A 128 4.97 -0.30 -8.15
C VAL A 128 4.66 -0.96 -9.51
N GLY A 129 3.80 -0.31 -10.29
CA GLY A 129 3.19 -0.83 -11.52
C GLY A 129 1.83 -1.47 -11.33
N LYS A 130 1.38 -1.72 -10.08
CA LYS A 130 0.02 -2.20 -9.77
C LYS A 130 -0.74 -1.21 -8.89
N ASP A 131 -0.15 -0.79 -7.78
CA ASP A 131 -0.74 0.16 -6.81
C ASP A 131 -0.23 1.59 -7.02
N ILE A 132 1.03 1.74 -7.40
CA ILE A 132 1.69 3.04 -7.59
C ILE A 132 2.29 3.06 -9.00
N LYS A 133 2.09 4.13 -9.78
CA LYS A 133 2.74 4.24 -11.10
C LYS A 133 4.26 4.41 -10.92
N PRO A 134 5.10 3.88 -11.82
CA PRO A 134 6.54 4.18 -11.81
C PRO A 134 6.80 5.69 -12.02
N GLY A 135 7.82 6.23 -11.38
CA GLY A 135 8.12 7.66 -11.45
C GLY A 135 9.05 8.16 -10.35
N LYS A 136 9.33 9.46 -10.36
CA LYS A 136 9.99 10.15 -9.25
C LYS A 136 8.91 10.66 -8.29
N TYR A 137 9.17 10.54 -7.00
CA TYR A 137 8.22 10.87 -5.94
C TYR A 137 8.92 11.57 -4.80
N LYS A 138 8.20 12.49 -4.15
CA LYS A 138 8.39 12.82 -2.75
C LYS A 138 7.35 12.02 -1.96
N ILE A 139 7.82 11.28 -0.96
CA ILE A 139 6.97 10.59 0.01
C ILE A 139 7.07 11.39 1.31
N THR A 140 5.95 11.75 1.91
CA THR A 140 5.90 12.59 3.12
C THR A 140 5.09 11.87 4.20
N ALA A 141 5.57 11.86 5.45
CA ALA A 141 4.79 11.40 6.59
C ALA A 141 3.67 12.42 6.88
N VAL A 142 2.43 11.94 6.99
CA VAL A 142 1.25 12.79 7.25
C VAL A 142 0.65 12.53 8.62
N GLN A 143 0.69 11.27 9.09
CA GLN A 143 0.23 10.89 10.42
C GLN A 143 1.06 9.71 10.95
N GLY A 144 1.33 9.76 12.26
CA GLY A 144 2.05 8.71 12.99
C GLY A 144 3.54 8.65 12.64
N SER A 145 4.18 7.58 13.13
CA SER A 145 5.56 7.23 12.84
C SER A 145 5.67 5.74 12.48
N GLY A 146 6.78 5.35 11.87
CA GLY A 146 6.96 3.97 11.43
C GLY A 146 8.06 3.83 10.38
N ASN A 147 8.11 2.64 9.79
CA ASN A 147 9.12 2.31 8.79
C ASN A 147 8.56 2.51 7.38
N LEU A 148 9.36 3.13 6.51
CA LEU A 148 9.19 3.10 5.06
C LEU A 148 10.32 2.27 4.46
N VAL A 149 9.99 1.10 3.92
CA VAL A 149 10.95 0.17 3.35
C VAL A 149 10.58 -0.14 1.90
N SER A 150 11.59 -0.39 1.06
CA SER A 150 11.34 -0.86 -0.30
C SER A 150 12.29 -1.97 -0.74
N THR A 151 11.90 -2.76 -1.74
CA THR A 151 12.80 -3.76 -2.34
C THR A 151 13.63 -3.19 -3.52
N LYS A 152 14.72 -3.87 -3.90
CA LYS A 152 15.56 -3.63 -5.12
C LYS A 152 16.38 -2.32 -5.10
N LYS A 153 17.15 -2.07 -6.19
CA LYS A 153 18.05 -0.90 -6.36
C LYS A 153 17.28 0.43 -6.16
N GLY A 154 17.77 1.27 -5.24
CA GLY A 154 17.02 2.41 -4.69
C GLY A 154 16.26 2.07 -3.40
N PHE A 155 16.87 1.19 -2.59
CA PHE A 155 16.36 0.67 -1.32
C PHE A 155 16.10 1.82 -0.34
N ILE A 156 14.82 2.07 -0.06
CA ILE A 156 14.37 2.91 1.04
C ILE A 156 14.41 2.06 2.32
N ASN A 157 14.95 2.63 3.40
CA ASN A 157 14.94 2.05 4.73
C ASN A 157 14.97 3.17 5.77
N GLU A 158 13.84 3.84 5.92
CA GLU A 158 13.73 5.04 6.73
C GLU A 158 12.74 4.82 7.87
N MET A 159 13.13 5.26 9.06
CA MET A 159 12.16 5.57 10.11
C MET A 159 11.60 6.96 9.79
N MET A 160 10.31 7.02 9.45
CA MET A 160 9.61 8.25 9.12
C MET A 160 8.56 8.58 10.17
N GLY A 161 8.21 9.86 10.28
CA GLY A 161 7.24 10.34 11.26
C GLY A 161 6.95 11.82 11.08
N THR A 162 5.82 12.27 11.65
CA THR A 162 5.39 13.68 11.60
C THR A 162 6.13 14.55 12.61
N ASP A 163 6.46 14.00 13.78
CA ASP A 163 7.24 14.70 14.79
C ASP A 163 8.74 14.54 14.49
N SER A 164 9.46 15.64 14.41
CA SER A 164 10.92 15.65 14.25
C SER A 164 11.64 16.16 15.50
N GLN A 165 10.94 16.36 16.62
CA GLN A 165 11.47 17.07 17.79
C GLN A 165 12.78 16.47 18.32
N ASP A 166 12.98 15.15 18.17
CA ASP A 166 14.22 14.46 18.60
C ASP A 166 15.16 14.07 17.45
N GLY A 167 14.88 14.52 16.22
CA GLY A 167 15.69 14.17 15.03
C GLY A 167 15.66 12.68 14.62
N MET A 168 14.83 11.87 15.28
CA MET A 168 14.73 10.43 15.06
C MET A 168 14.04 10.06 13.74
N TYR A 169 13.16 10.92 13.23
CA TYR A 169 12.28 10.62 12.11
C TYR A 169 12.54 11.47 10.87
N VAL A 170 12.59 10.81 9.71
CA VAL A 170 12.61 11.46 8.41
C VAL A 170 11.19 11.88 8.02
N GLN A 171 10.94 13.18 7.87
CA GLN A 171 9.60 13.68 7.50
C GLN A 171 9.27 13.48 6.01
N SER A 172 10.27 13.49 5.13
CA SER A 172 10.05 13.22 3.70
C SER A 172 11.25 12.60 3.00
N TYR A 173 10.97 11.77 2.00
CA TYR A 173 11.97 11.03 1.23
C TYR A 173 11.73 11.20 -0.28
N ASN A 174 12.76 11.65 -1.01
CA ASN A 174 12.68 11.75 -2.48
C ASN A 174 13.27 10.48 -3.11
N THR A 175 12.51 9.81 -3.97
CA THR A 175 12.93 8.53 -4.56
C THR A 175 12.41 8.33 -5.98
N LYS A 176 13.08 7.45 -6.73
CA LYS A 176 12.60 6.96 -8.03
C LYS A 176 12.05 5.55 -7.87
N LEU A 177 10.72 5.45 -7.89
CA LEU A 177 9.99 4.19 -7.81
C LEU A 177 10.00 3.47 -9.17
N ARG A 178 10.49 2.23 -9.19
CA ARG A 178 10.65 1.42 -10.41
C ARG A 178 9.62 0.31 -10.47
N LYS A 179 9.11 0.00 -11.67
CA LYS A 179 8.12 -1.09 -11.87
C LYS A 179 8.62 -2.40 -11.22
N GLY A 180 7.76 -3.05 -10.46
CA GLY A 180 8.05 -4.30 -9.77
C GLY A 180 8.84 -4.15 -8.46
N GLN A 181 9.09 -2.93 -8.00
CA GLN A 181 9.46 -2.63 -6.62
C GLN A 181 8.24 -2.83 -5.71
N VAL A 182 8.49 -3.23 -4.47
CA VAL A 182 7.49 -3.30 -3.39
C VAL A 182 7.85 -2.21 -2.38
N ILE A 183 6.85 -1.45 -1.97
CA ILE A 183 6.90 -0.41 -0.93
C ILE A 183 6.09 -0.94 0.25
N MET A 184 6.71 -0.93 1.42
CA MET A 184 6.12 -1.35 2.68
C MET A 184 6.17 -0.16 3.62
N THR A 185 5.03 0.19 4.21
CA THR A 185 4.96 1.25 5.21
C THR A 185 4.19 0.78 6.43
N THR A 186 4.71 1.07 7.61
CA THR A 186 4.00 0.90 8.89
C THR A 186 3.57 2.24 9.49
N LEU A 187 3.78 3.35 8.78
CA LEU A 187 3.19 4.64 9.16
C LEU A 187 1.69 4.61 8.92
N GLU A 188 0.94 5.26 9.80
CA GLU A 188 -0.51 5.40 9.66
C GLU A 188 -0.88 6.04 8.32
N LEU A 189 -0.21 7.13 7.94
CA LEU A 189 -0.51 7.82 6.69
C LEU A 189 0.73 8.44 6.05
N ILE A 190 0.97 8.10 4.78
CA ILE A 190 1.95 8.76 3.92
C ILE A 190 1.28 9.42 2.72
N LYS A 191 1.85 10.52 2.25
CA LYS A 191 1.45 11.18 1.00
C LYS A 191 2.47 10.94 -0.09
N LEU A 192 2.02 10.50 -1.27
CA LEU A 192 2.82 10.46 -2.48
C LEU A 192 2.57 11.68 -3.36
N GLU A 193 3.64 12.38 -3.70
CA GLU A 193 3.63 13.51 -4.63
C GLU A 193 4.58 13.23 -5.79
N ARG A 194 4.03 13.17 -7.01
CA ARG A 194 4.86 12.95 -8.19
C ARG A 194 5.73 14.17 -8.45
N ARG A 195 7.00 13.92 -8.75
CA ARG A 195 7.99 14.91 -9.16
C ARG A 195 8.27 14.78 -10.65
#